data_AF-A0A8D8WHI4-F1
#
_entry.id   AF-A0A8D8WHI4-F1
#
_cell.length_a   1.000
_cell.length_b   1.000
_cell.length_c   1.000
_cell.angle_alpha   90.00
_cell.angle_beta   90.00
_cell.angle_gamma   90.00
#
_symmetry.space_group_name_H-M   'P 1'
#
loop_
_entity.id
_entity.type
_entity.pdbx_description
1 polymer ?
#
loop_
_entity_poly.entity_id
_entity_poly.type
_entity_poly.pdbx_seq_one_letter_code
_entity_poly.pdbx_strand_id
1 'polypeptide(L)'
;MKCPRNGTRGLLTAVQAYVLKNLLFPKQQVVPGVQPVQQTTVSPDVLLKPSRHKQLEALYLSLSDILWRVGERVKVTLALPSENIYVPHSLQYFTDTITEKLMLFEVSDIDELQILIKRYVYLFVEDNGPGALLLLYSAVITRGIDRTLADFQTEVNTHLVCGVPDEGSLCIVMLLLSGRATCHLHNGIVYVGDEEHYAIPQYGVLTRNEIGFLIYEESRDEKVPGSRLKTPSVPIWVTCSTGHYGVMFNTNRELLRNYHAERRCFLFSVEGLI
;
A
#
# COMPACT_ATOMS: atom_id res chain seq x y z
N MET A 1 -11.49 -4.89 7.59
CA MET A 1 -10.29 -5.21 8.40
C MET A 1 -10.36 -4.34 9.64
N LYS A 2 -10.73 -4.92 10.78
CA LYS A 2 -10.83 -4.17 12.05
C LYS A 2 -9.83 -4.77 13.04
N CYS A 3 -8.95 -3.93 13.58
CA CYS A 3 -7.88 -4.32 14.51
C CYS A 3 -8.15 -3.70 15.91
N PRO A 4 -7.91 -4.42 17.02
CA PRO A 4 -8.24 -3.94 18.38
C PRO A 4 -7.39 -2.76 18.90
N ARG A 5 -6.28 -2.41 18.23
CA ARG A 5 -5.44 -1.25 18.55
C ARG A 5 -5.01 -0.56 17.25
N ASN A 6 -5.09 0.76 17.25
CA ASN A 6 -5.09 1.60 16.05
C ASN A 6 -3.78 1.59 15.22
N GLY A 7 -2.71 0.89 15.62
CA GLY A 7 -1.41 0.87 14.92
C GLY A 7 -1.35 0.35 13.46
N THR A 8 -2.49 0.05 12.83
CA THR A 8 -2.59 -0.40 11.43
C THR A 8 -3.28 0.60 10.51
N ARG A 9 -3.70 1.79 11.00
CA ARG A 9 -4.48 2.75 10.20
C ARG A 9 -3.79 3.15 8.88
N GLY A 10 -2.50 3.44 8.88
CA GLY A 10 -1.75 3.75 7.66
C GLY A 10 -1.77 2.59 6.65
N LEU A 11 -1.57 1.35 7.13
CA LEU A 11 -1.67 0.15 6.30
C LEU A 11 -3.06 0.01 5.69
N LEU A 12 -4.11 0.14 6.50
CA LEU A 12 -5.50 0.06 6.04
C LEU A 12 -5.85 1.16 5.06
N THR A 13 -5.35 2.37 5.28
CA THR A 13 -5.55 3.53 4.40
C THR A 13 -4.92 3.28 3.02
N ALA A 14 -3.72 2.69 2.98
CA ALA A 14 -3.10 2.28 1.71
C ALA A 14 -3.96 1.25 0.98
N VAL A 15 -4.46 0.22 1.69
CA VAL A 15 -5.37 -0.78 1.10
C VAL A 15 -6.66 -0.13 0.58
N GLN A 16 -7.27 0.79 1.35
CA GLN A 16 -8.47 1.52 0.95
C GLN A 16 -8.25 2.33 -0.34
N ALA A 17 -7.09 2.97 -0.49
CA ALA A 17 -6.76 3.70 -1.71
C ALA A 17 -6.69 2.76 -2.94
N TYR A 18 -6.15 1.55 -2.79
CA TYR A 18 -6.18 0.55 -3.87
C TYR A 18 -7.60 0.00 -4.12
N VAL A 19 -8.42 -0.16 -3.09
CA VAL A 19 -9.83 -0.55 -3.26
C VAL A 19 -10.58 0.50 -4.08
N LEU A 20 -10.43 1.79 -3.74
CA LEU A 20 -10.99 2.88 -4.52
C LEU A 20 -10.44 2.91 -5.95
N LYS A 21 -9.15 2.65 -6.15
CA LYS A 21 -8.56 2.50 -7.50
C LYS A 21 -9.29 1.42 -8.30
N ASN A 22 -9.49 0.23 -7.73
CA ASN A 22 -10.13 -0.88 -8.42
C ASN A 22 -11.64 -0.68 -8.64
N LEU A 23 -12.31 0.13 -7.81
CA LEU A 23 -13.72 0.49 -7.99
C LEU A 23 -13.92 1.60 -9.02
N LEU A 24 -13.11 2.66 -8.97
CA LEU A 24 -13.27 3.87 -9.81
C LEU A 24 -12.55 3.75 -11.16
N PHE A 25 -11.41 3.06 -11.19
CA PHE A 25 -10.52 2.97 -12.34
C PHE A 25 -10.12 1.52 -12.63
N PRO A 26 -11.08 0.61 -12.88
CA PRO A 26 -10.76 -0.78 -13.18
C PRO A 26 -9.81 -0.87 -14.38
N LYS A 27 -8.89 -1.82 -14.35
CA LYS A 27 -7.98 -2.10 -15.47
C LYS A 27 -8.84 -2.42 -16.71
N GLN A 28 -8.69 -1.62 -17.77
CA GLN A 28 -9.31 -1.95 -19.05
C GLN A 28 -8.63 -3.21 -19.58
N GLN A 29 -9.39 -4.30 -19.74
CA GLN A 29 -8.92 -5.45 -20.52
C GLN A 29 -8.86 -5.00 -21.99
N VAL A 30 -7.66 -4.65 -22.45
CA VAL A 30 -7.43 -4.40 -23.87
C VAL A 30 -7.34 -5.77 -24.54
N VAL A 31 -8.48 -6.27 -25.03
CA VAL A 31 -8.50 -7.45 -25.88
C VAL A 31 -7.89 -7.06 -27.24
N PRO A 32 -6.86 -7.76 -27.74
CA PRO A 32 -6.27 -7.47 -29.05
C PRO A 32 -7.35 -7.50 -30.14
N GLY A 33 -7.53 -6.38 -30.86
CA GLY A 33 -8.50 -6.24 -31.94
C GLY A 33 -9.88 -5.68 -31.54
N VAL A 34 -10.13 -5.44 -30.25
CA VAL A 34 -11.34 -4.74 -29.77
C VAL A 34 -10.96 -3.34 -29.34
N GLN A 35 -11.58 -2.31 -29.94
CA GLN A 35 -11.37 -0.94 -29.47
C GLN A 35 -11.74 -0.88 -27.98
N PRO A 36 -10.93 -0.22 -27.12
CA PRO A 36 -11.25 -0.11 -25.71
C PRO A 36 -12.64 0.47 -25.57
N VAL A 37 -13.55 -0.30 -24.98
CA VAL A 37 -14.91 0.13 -24.71
C VAL A 37 -14.79 1.42 -23.90
N GLN A 38 -15.28 2.54 -24.45
CA GLN A 38 -15.42 3.79 -23.70
C GLN A 38 -16.11 3.43 -22.39
N GLN A 39 -15.47 3.73 -21.26
CA GLN A 39 -16.01 3.44 -19.93
C GLN A 39 -17.48 3.82 -19.95
N THR A 40 -18.36 2.83 -19.84
CA THR A 40 -19.79 3.06 -19.64
C THR A 40 -19.86 4.01 -18.46
N THR A 41 -20.42 5.20 -18.68
CA THR A 41 -20.46 6.32 -17.73
C THR A 41 -21.38 5.96 -16.57
N VAL A 42 -20.98 4.99 -15.77
CA VAL A 42 -21.60 4.71 -14.48
C VAL A 42 -21.26 5.90 -13.60
N SER A 43 -22.28 6.56 -13.06
CA SER A 43 -22.05 7.71 -12.20
C SER A 43 -21.18 7.31 -11.01
N PRO A 44 -20.26 8.17 -10.56
CA PRO A 44 -19.39 7.86 -9.43
C PRO A 44 -20.16 7.49 -8.15
N ASP A 45 -21.36 8.02 -7.97
CA ASP A 45 -22.24 7.71 -6.83
C ASP A 45 -22.64 6.23 -6.76
N VAL A 46 -22.75 5.57 -7.91
CA VAL A 46 -23.03 4.12 -7.99
C VAL A 46 -21.77 3.31 -7.70
N LEU A 47 -20.61 3.75 -8.21
CA LEU A 47 -19.32 3.09 -7.96
C LEU A 47 -18.89 3.16 -6.48
N LEU A 48 -19.29 4.22 -5.78
CA LEU A 48 -19.03 4.41 -4.35
C LEU A 48 -20.04 3.68 -3.44
N LYS A 49 -21.04 2.99 -4.01
CA LYS A 49 -21.98 2.11 -3.29
C LYS A 49 -21.92 0.68 -3.81
N PRO A 50 -20.74 0.02 -3.77
CA PRO A 50 -20.58 -1.32 -4.32
C PRO A 50 -21.35 -2.36 -3.51
N SER A 51 -21.81 -3.42 -4.18
CA SER A 51 -22.33 -4.61 -3.51
C SER A 51 -21.23 -5.34 -2.73
N ARG A 52 -21.60 -6.20 -1.78
CA ARG A 52 -20.63 -7.01 -1.02
C ARG A 52 -19.71 -7.83 -1.94
N HIS A 53 -20.25 -8.34 -3.04
CA HIS A 53 -19.46 -9.07 -4.04
C HIS A 53 -18.41 -8.16 -4.69
N LYS A 54 -18.78 -6.93 -5.08
CA LYS A 54 -17.87 -5.95 -5.66
C LYS A 54 -16.83 -5.44 -4.66
N GLN A 55 -17.19 -5.33 -3.38
CA GLN A 55 -16.24 -4.99 -2.31
C GLN A 55 -15.17 -6.07 -2.15
N LEU A 56 -15.57 -7.34 -2.07
CA LEU A 56 -14.64 -8.46 -1.99
C LEU A 56 -13.76 -8.56 -3.24
N GLU A 57 -14.36 -8.32 -4.42
CA GLU A 57 -13.63 -8.26 -5.69
C GLU A 57 -12.55 -7.19 -5.69
N ALA A 58 -12.93 -5.95 -5.37
CA ALA A 58 -11.97 -4.86 -5.28
C ALA A 58 -10.90 -5.14 -4.22
N LEU A 59 -11.25 -5.78 -3.10
CA LEU A 59 -10.28 -6.10 -2.05
C LEU A 59 -9.22 -7.09 -2.51
N TYR A 60 -9.59 -8.27 -3.05
CA TYR A 60 -8.57 -9.24 -3.45
C TYR A 60 -7.70 -8.73 -4.61
N LEU A 61 -8.27 -7.95 -5.54
CA LEU A 61 -7.51 -7.27 -6.60
C LEU A 61 -6.54 -6.24 -6.03
N SER A 62 -6.94 -5.52 -4.99
CA SER A 62 -6.10 -4.52 -4.32
C SER A 62 -4.93 -5.15 -3.57
N LEU A 63 -5.18 -6.22 -2.82
CA LEU A 63 -4.13 -6.97 -2.14
C LEU A 63 -3.13 -7.57 -3.16
N SER A 64 -3.64 -8.08 -4.28
CA SER A 64 -2.82 -8.60 -5.38
C SER A 64 -1.95 -7.51 -6.00
N ASP A 65 -2.52 -6.35 -6.34
CA ASP A 65 -1.78 -5.22 -6.92
C ASP A 65 -0.67 -4.71 -5.99
N ILE A 66 -0.97 -4.59 -4.69
CA ILE A 66 0.00 -4.17 -3.67
C ILE A 66 1.15 -5.17 -3.61
N LEU A 67 0.87 -6.45 -3.39
CA LEU A 67 1.91 -7.46 -3.24
C LEU A 67 2.71 -7.64 -4.54
N TRP A 68 2.05 -7.62 -5.69
CA TRP A 68 2.71 -7.70 -6.99
C TRP A 68 3.67 -6.53 -7.23
N ARG A 69 3.30 -5.32 -6.77
CA ARG A 69 4.19 -4.16 -6.80
C ARG A 69 5.38 -4.30 -5.86
N VAL A 70 5.15 -4.79 -4.64
CA VAL A 70 6.22 -5.09 -3.67
C VAL A 70 7.20 -6.14 -4.22
N GLY A 71 6.68 -7.12 -4.95
CA GLY A 71 7.45 -8.15 -5.66
C GLY A 71 8.12 -7.68 -6.95
N GLU A 72 8.22 -6.36 -7.16
CA GLU A 72 8.80 -5.73 -8.34
C GLU A 72 8.17 -6.23 -9.67
N ARG A 73 6.93 -6.71 -9.62
CA ARG A 73 6.17 -7.35 -10.72
C ARG A 73 6.82 -8.61 -11.27
N VAL A 74 7.56 -9.34 -10.43
CA VAL A 74 8.25 -10.57 -10.81
C VAL A 74 7.76 -11.76 -9.97
N LYS A 75 7.80 -11.62 -8.64
CA LYS A 75 7.49 -12.73 -7.72
C LYS A 75 6.93 -12.22 -6.42
N VAL A 76 5.94 -12.92 -5.88
CA VAL A 76 5.33 -12.67 -4.57
C VAL A 76 5.46 -13.90 -3.70
N THR A 77 5.74 -13.69 -2.42
CA THR A 77 5.68 -14.73 -1.39
C THR A 77 4.56 -14.38 -0.41
N LEU A 78 3.44 -15.11 -0.52
CA LEU A 78 2.25 -14.91 0.30
C LEU A 78 2.36 -15.74 1.58
N ALA A 79 2.18 -15.11 2.74
CA ALA A 79 2.13 -15.76 4.04
C ALA A 79 0.67 -16.01 4.44
N LEU A 80 0.30 -17.29 4.59
CA LEU A 80 -1.04 -17.70 5.00
C LEU A 80 -0.97 -18.63 6.23
N PRO A 81 -1.94 -18.55 7.15
CA PRO A 81 -1.99 -19.43 8.31
C PRO A 81 -2.27 -20.89 7.91
N SER A 82 -1.71 -21.82 8.67
CA SER A 82 -1.90 -23.26 8.60
C SER A 82 -2.32 -23.82 9.97
N GLU A 83 -2.73 -25.08 10.01
CA GLU A 83 -2.97 -25.78 11.29
C GLU A 83 -1.65 -26.26 11.93
N ASN A 84 -0.60 -26.44 11.11
CA ASN A 84 0.71 -26.89 11.57
C ASN A 84 1.47 -25.77 12.28
N ILE A 85 2.22 -26.13 13.31
CA ILE A 85 3.17 -25.25 14.01
C ILE A 85 4.56 -25.53 13.44
N TYR A 86 5.16 -24.52 12.80
CA TYR A 86 6.50 -24.58 12.20
C TYR A 86 7.59 -24.00 13.10
N VAL A 87 7.22 -23.08 14.02
CA VAL A 87 8.15 -22.46 14.97
C VAL A 87 7.76 -22.84 16.40
N PRO A 88 8.56 -23.63 17.12
CA PRO A 88 8.24 -24.01 18.49
C PRO A 88 8.41 -22.83 19.46
N HIS A 89 7.62 -22.85 20.53
CA HIS A 89 7.79 -21.93 21.65
C HIS A 89 9.21 -22.03 22.23
N SER A 90 9.84 -20.90 22.52
CA SER A 90 11.19 -20.84 23.09
C SER A 90 11.40 -19.55 23.89
N LEU A 91 12.52 -19.45 24.61
CA LEU A 91 12.91 -18.21 25.30
C LEU A 91 13.13 -17.04 24.32
N GLN A 92 13.46 -17.32 23.05
CA GLN A 92 13.61 -16.30 22.01
C GLN A 92 12.31 -15.98 21.27
N TYR A 93 11.28 -16.82 21.40
CA TYR A 93 10.02 -16.67 20.68
C TYR A 93 8.82 -17.17 21.49
N PHE A 94 7.96 -16.23 21.87
CA PHE A 94 6.67 -16.50 22.48
C PHE A 94 5.61 -16.62 21.38
N THR A 95 4.91 -17.75 21.36
CA THR A 95 3.84 -18.05 20.39
C THR A 95 2.73 -17.01 20.46
N ASP A 96 2.33 -16.50 19.30
CA ASP A 96 1.30 -15.45 19.14
C ASP A 96 0.05 -15.96 18.40
N THR A 97 -0.05 -17.28 18.17
CA THR A 97 -1.13 -17.99 17.46
C THR A 97 -1.18 -17.75 15.96
N ILE A 98 -0.26 -16.96 15.40
CA ILE A 98 -0.25 -16.55 14.00
C ILE A 98 1.10 -16.90 13.37
N THR A 99 2.18 -16.30 13.87
CA THR A 99 3.51 -16.32 13.25
C THR A 99 4.08 -17.73 13.19
N GLU A 100 3.86 -18.55 14.21
CA GLU A 100 4.34 -19.93 14.25
C GLU A 100 3.62 -20.85 13.25
N LYS A 101 2.50 -20.42 12.69
CA LYS A 101 1.65 -21.22 11.80
C LYS A 101 1.69 -20.77 10.33
N LEU A 102 2.54 -19.80 9.99
CA LEU A 102 2.59 -19.26 8.64
C LEU A 102 3.24 -20.25 7.67
N MET A 103 2.52 -20.55 6.59
CA MET A 103 3.08 -21.15 5.38
C MET A 103 3.30 -20.09 4.31
N LEU A 104 4.39 -20.25 3.56
CA LEU A 104 4.80 -19.34 2.51
C LEU A 104 4.50 -19.95 1.14
N PHE A 105 3.80 -19.20 0.29
CA PHE A 105 3.45 -19.58 -1.07
C PHE A 105 4.12 -18.63 -2.05
N GLU A 106 5.02 -19.16 -2.88
CA GLU A 106 5.64 -18.37 -3.95
C GLU A 106 4.77 -18.40 -5.21
N VAL A 107 4.54 -17.22 -5.79
CA VAL A 107 3.74 -17.03 -6.99
C VAL A 107 4.47 -16.06 -7.92
N SER A 108 4.62 -16.43 -9.19
CA SER A 108 5.31 -15.61 -10.21
C SER A 108 4.38 -15.14 -11.33
N ASP A 109 3.07 -15.32 -11.16
CA ASP A 109 2.03 -14.84 -12.08
C ASP A 109 0.95 -14.06 -11.32
N ILE A 110 0.52 -12.93 -11.89
CA ILE A 110 -0.44 -12.03 -11.22
C ILE A 110 -1.86 -12.62 -11.19
N ASP A 111 -2.24 -13.44 -12.17
CA ASP A 111 -3.56 -14.04 -12.24
C ASP A 111 -3.67 -15.21 -11.25
N GLU A 112 -2.60 -16.02 -11.13
CA GLU A 112 -2.48 -17.03 -10.07
C GLU A 112 -2.54 -16.38 -8.68
N LEU A 113 -1.86 -15.25 -8.47
CA LEU A 113 -1.90 -14.51 -7.20
C LEU A 113 -3.32 -14.04 -6.88
N GLN A 114 -4.04 -13.51 -7.86
CA GLN A 114 -5.43 -13.09 -7.69
C GLN A 114 -6.35 -14.26 -7.33
N ILE A 115 -6.19 -15.41 -7.99
CA ILE A 115 -6.96 -16.63 -7.68
C ILE A 115 -6.67 -17.09 -6.25
N LEU A 116 -5.40 -17.10 -5.85
CA LEU A 116 -4.99 -17.52 -4.50
C LEU A 116 -5.54 -16.59 -3.42
N ILE A 117 -5.38 -15.28 -3.56
CA ILE A 117 -5.91 -14.31 -2.60
C ILE A 117 -7.44 -14.35 -2.58
N LYS A 118 -8.11 -14.49 -3.73
CA LYS A 118 -9.57 -14.65 -3.80
C LYS A 118 -10.05 -15.86 -3.01
N ARG A 119 -9.35 -17.00 -3.11
CA ARG A 119 -9.67 -18.23 -2.35
C ARG A 119 -9.58 -18.01 -0.84
N TYR A 120 -8.61 -17.22 -0.39
CA TYR A 120 -8.33 -16.97 1.02
C TYR A 120 -8.79 -15.60 1.52
N VAL A 121 -9.62 -14.88 0.74
CA VAL A 121 -10.03 -13.50 1.05
C VAL A 121 -10.75 -13.39 2.40
N TYR A 122 -11.40 -14.47 2.84
CA TYR A 122 -12.09 -14.56 4.13
C TYR A 122 -11.14 -14.27 5.31
N LEU A 123 -9.87 -14.68 5.24
CA LEU A 123 -8.86 -14.42 6.27
C LEU A 123 -8.51 -12.93 6.42
N PHE A 124 -8.71 -12.16 5.35
CA PHE A 124 -8.43 -10.72 5.32
C PHE A 124 -9.63 -9.87 5.75
N VAL A 125 -10.83 -10.44 5.81
CA VAL A 125 -12.07 -9.73 6.20
C VAL A 125 -12.67 -10.22 7.51
N GLU A 126 -12.10 -11.27 8.10
CA GLU A 126 -12.52 -11.80 9.40
C GLU A 126 -12.45 -10.73 10.49
N ASP A 127 -13.52 -10.64 11.28
CA ASP A 127 -13.60 -9.69 12.40
C ASP A 127 -12.60 -10.08 13.48
N ASN A 128 -11.75 -9.13 13.89
CA ASN A 128 -10.59 -9.38 14.76
C ASN A 128 -9.58 -10.42 14.23
N GLY A 129 -9.62 -10.71 12.92
CA GLY A 129 -8.68 -11.62 12.28
C GLY A 129 -7.31 -10.99 12.00
N PRO A 130 -6.29 -11.82 11.69
CA PRO A 130 -4.91 -11.37 11.48
C PRO A 130 -4.67 -10.73 10.10
N GLY A 131 -5.71 -10.38 9.33
CA GLY A 131 -5.61 -9.98 7.92
C GLY A 131 -4.60 -8.86 7.63
N ALA A 132 -4.55 -7.83 8.47
CA ALA A 132 -3.56 -6.75 8.34
C ALA A 132 -2.12 -7.25 8.55
N LEU A 133 -1.92 -8.17 9.49
CA LEU A 133 -0.63 -8.77 9.79
C LEU A 133 -0.20 -9.74 8.68
N LEU A 134 -1.12 -10.55 8.15
CA LEU A 134 -0.87 -11.43 7.01
C LEU A 134 -0.41 -10.65 5.78
N LEU A 135 -1.05 -9.51 5.49
CA LEU A 135 -0.62 -8.61 4.42
C LEU A 135 0.78 -8.05 4.68
N LEU A 136 1.04 -7.58 5.91
CA LEU A 136 2.34 -7.03 6.27
C LEU A 136 3.46 -8.06 6.13
N TYR A 137 3.27 -9.28 6.65
CA TYR A 137 4.25 -10.35 6.51
C TYR A 137 4.46 -10.75 5.05
N SER A 138 3.37 -10.88 4.28
CA SER A 138 3.47 -11.16 2.85
C SER A 138 4.28 -10.09 2.11
N ALA A 139 4.06 -8.80 2.42
CA ALA A 139 4.80 -7.71 1.80
C ALA A 139 6.29 -7.71 2.20
N VAL A 140 6.61 -7.86 3.48
CA VAL A 140 8.00 -7.88 3.97
C VAL A 140 8.77 -9.07 3.41
N ILE A 141 8.17 -10.26 3.40
CA ILE A 141 8.81 -11.48 2.87
C ILE A 141 8.99 -11.36 1.36
N THR A 142 7.99 -10.83 0.64
CA THR A 142 8.07 -10.58 -0.80
C THR A 142 9.18 -9.59 -1.15
N ARG A 143 9.32 -8.49 -0.39
CA ARG A 143 10.41 -7.53 -0.56
C ARG A 143 11.77 -8.14 -0.23
N GLY A 144 11.80 -9.07 0.73
CA GLY A 144 12.98 -9.67 1.34
C GLY A 144 13.38 -8.89 2.60
N ILE A 145 13.73 -9.61 3.67
CA ILE A 145 14.04 -9.00 4.99
C ILE A 145 15.23 -8.03 4.87
N ASP A 146 16.35 -8.47 4.28
CA ASP A 146 17.55 -7.64 4.14
C ASP A 146 17.31 -6.40 3.29
N ARG A 147 16.50 -6.53 2.23
CA ARG A 147 16.14 -5.41 1.35
C ARG A 147 15.19 -4.44 2.06
N THR A 148 14.25 -4.97 2.86
CA THR A 148 13.35 -4.15 3.67
C THR A 148 14.16 -3.38 4.71
N LEU A 149 15.12 -4.04 5.39
CA LEU A 149 16.07 -3.42 6.32
C LEU A 149 16.94 -2.36 5.62
N ALA A 150 17.42 -2.62 4.41
CA ALA A 150 18.19 -1.65 3.64
C ALA A 150 17.36 -0.45 3.14
N ASP A 151 16.06 -0.64 2.91
CA ASP A 151 15.14 0.46 2.60
C ASP A 151 14.96 1.40 3.82
N PHE A 152 15.14 0.89 5.05
CA PHE A 152 15.27 1.71 6.25
C PHE A 152 16.64 2.36 6.30
N GLN A 153 16.73 3.53 5.70
CA GLN A 153 17.93 4.37 5.78
C GLN A 153 17.87 5.32 6.98
N THR A 154 17.33 4.82 8.09
CA THR A 154 17.23 5.51 9.38
C THR A 154 18.30 5.02 10.34
N GLU A 155 18.53 5.79 11.41
CA GLU A 155 19.49 5.46 12.45
C GLU A 155 19.28 4.06 13.05
N VAL A 156 20.37 3.52 13.60
CA VAL A 156 20.39 2.20 14.25
C VAL A 156 19.30 2.15 15.33
N ASN A 157 18.41 1.15 15.26
CA ASN A 157 17.28 0.84 16.17
C ASN A 157 15.89 1.39 15.82
N THR A 158 15.62 1.91 14.62
CA THR A 158 14.22 2.15 14.19
C THR A 158 13.54 0.86 13.71
N HIS A 159 12.40 0.49 14.31
CA HIS A 159 11.60 -0.67 13.88
C HIS A 159 10.60 -0.30 12.78
N LEU A 160 10.23 -1.25 11.90
CA LEU A 160 9.23 -1.06 10.83
C LEU A 160 7.87 -0.58 11.33
N VAL A 161 7.54 -0.83 12.60
CA VAL A 161 6.26 -0.44 13.21
C VAL A 161 6.39 0.87 14.02
N CYS A 162 7.57 1.49 14.08
CA CYS A 162 7.74 2.79 14.72
C CYS A 162 7.03 3.89 13.90
N GLY A 163 6.16 4.65 14.57
CA GLY A 163 5.37 5.75 14.01
C GLY A 163 4.62 6.48 15.13
N VAL A 164 3.79 7.47 14.78
CA VAL A 164 2.86 8.10 15.74
C VAL A 164 2.03 6.97 16.37
N PRO A 165 1.87 6.94 17.71
CA PRO A 165 1.00 5.98 18.36
C PRO A 165 -0.36 5.98 17.64
N ASP A 166 -0.92 4.80 17.37
CA ASP A 166 -2.23 4.65 16.76
C ASP A 166 -2.37 4.92 15.24
N GLU A 167 -1.32 5.25 14.49
CA GLU A 167 -1.45 5.50 13.03
C GLU A 167 -0.56 4.58 12.18
N GLY A 168 0.53 4.07 12.74
CA GLY A 168 1.45 3.15 12.07
C GLY A 168 2.55 3.85 11.27
N SER A 169 3.55 3.09 10.83
CA SER A 169 4.76 3.63 10.22
C SER A 169 4.57 4.11 8.78
N LEU A 170 5.15 5.27 8.45
CA LEU A 170 5.27 5.77 7.08
C LEU A 170 5.95 4.74 6.16
N CYS A 171 6.94 4.00 6.67
CA CYS A 171 7.65 2.98 5.89
C CYS A 171 6.73 1.84 5.46
N ILE A 172 5.75 1.46 6.29
CA ILE A 172 4.73 0.46 5.92
C ILE A 172 3.85 1.02 4.80
N VAL A 173 3.38 2.27 4.94
CA VAL A 173 2.58 2.92 3.90
C VAL A 173 3.34 2.99 2.58
N MET A 174 4.61 3.42 2.63
CA MET A 174 5.48 3.51 1.46
C MET A 174 5.82 2.14 0.86
N LEU A 175 5.95 1.09 1.67
CA LEU A 175 6.10 -0.28 1.18
C LEU A 175 4.90 -0.68 0.31
N LEU A 176 3.67 -0.43 0.76
CA LEU A 176 2.46 -0.80 0.01
C LEU A 176 2.20 0.11 -1.20
N LEU A 177 2.58 1.40 -1.13
CA LEU A 177 2.39 2.34 -2.24
C LEU A 177 3.48 2.26 -3.31
N SER A 178 4.74 2.08 -2.92
CA SER A 178 5.91 2.18 -3.80
C SER A 178 6.63 0.85 -4.03
N GLY A 179 6.37 -0.17 -3.21
CA GLY A 179 7.11 -1.42 -3.19
C GLY A 179 8.40 -1.38 -2.37
N ARG A 180 8.71 -0.25 -1.71
CA ARG A 180 9.91 -0.04 -0.89
C ARG A 180 9.58 0.63 0.43
N ALA A 181 10.20 0.18 1.51
CA ALA A 181 9.96 0.68 2.87
C ALA A 181 10.75 1.97 3.20
N THR A 182 10.91 2.87 2.22
CA THR A 182 11.67 4.12 2.39
C THR A 182 10.92 5.16 3.22
N CYS A 183 11.65 5.89 4.06
CA CYS A 183 11.15 7.08 4.77
C CYS A 183 11.36 8.38 3.98
N HIS A 184 12.09 8.34 2.86
CA HIS A 184 12.45 9.51 2.08
C HIS A 184 11.44 9.76 0.94
N LEU A 185 10.66 10.83 1.06
CA LEU A 185 9.56 11.11 0.13
C LEU A 185 9.97 11.85 -1.15
N HIS A 186 11.23 12.28 -1.25
CA HIS A 186 11.80 12.93 -2.44
C HIS A 186 11.91 12.00 -3.65
N ASN A 187 12.14 12.57 -4.83
CA ASN A 187 12.29 11.81 -6.07
C ASN A 187 13.71 11.26 -6.22
N GLY A 188 13.82 9.98 -6.58
CA GLY A 188 15.09 9.40 -7.03
C GLY A 188 16.04 9.14 -5.87
N ILE A 189 17.34 9.34 -6.12
CA ILE A 189 18.39 9.15 -5.14
C ILE A 189 19.00 10.51 -4.85
N VAL A 190 19.09 10.89 -3.58
CA VAL A 190 19.82 12.09 -3.15
C VAL A 190 21.02 11.66 -2.34
N TYR A 191 22.18 12.22 -2.67
CA TYR A 191 23.41 11.95 -1.95
C TYR A 191 23.56 12.98 -0.84
N VAL A 192 23.62 12.53 0.41
CA VAL A 192 23.77 13.38 1.59
C VAL A 192 25.13 13.12 2.21
N GLY A 193 25.92 14.18 2.35
CA GLY A 193 27.27 14.18 2.92
C GLY A 193 27.86 15.58 2.82
N ASP A 194 28.87 15.86 3.63
CA ASP A 194 29.66 17.10 3.57
C ASP A 194 31.01 16.82 2.88
N GLU A 195 31.90 17.82 2.81
CA GLU A 195 33.23 17.64 2.19
C GLU A 195 34.15 16.70 2.99
N GLU A 196 33.84 16.42 4.26
CA GLU A 196 34.64 15.56 5.15
C GLU A 196 34.15 14.10 5.18
N HIS A 197 32.89 13.85 4.85
CA HIS A 197 32.26 12.53 4.87
C HIS A 197 31.86 12.06 3.46
N TYR A 198 32.04 10.76 3.18
CA TYR A 198 31.54 10.16 1.94
C TYR A 198 30.04 10.39 1.79
N ALA A 199 29.62 10.88 0.62
CA ALA A 199 28.22 11.11 0.33
C ALA A 199 27.43 9.78 0.32
N ILE A 200 26.46 9.66 1.23
CA ILE A 200 25.65 8.46 1.40
C ILE A 200 24.38 8.59 0.53
N PRO A 201 24.06 7.61 -0.32
CA PRO A 201 22.85 7.66 -1.14
C PRO A 201 21.60 7.42 -0.29
N GLN A 202 20.66 8.37 -0.30
CA GLN A 202 19.30 8.22 0.20
C GLN A 202 18.35 7.90 -0.96
N TYR A 203 17.72 6.73 -0.92
CA TYR A 203 16.77 6.25 -1.92
C TYR A 203 15.37 6.71 -1.57
N GLY A 204 14.86 7.65 -2.35
CA GLY A 204 13.47 8.06 -2.31
C GLY A 204 12.59 7.24 -3.23
N VAL A 205 11.57 7.91 -3.78
CA VAL A 205 10.62 7.30 -4.69
C VAL A 205 11.23 7.23 -6.08
N LEU A 206 11.51 6.01 -6.55
CA LEU A 206 12.26 5.77 -7.79
C LEU A 206 11.40 5.86 -9.06
N THR A 207 10.10 5.59 -8.95
CA THR A 207 9.17 5.59 -10.09
C THR A 207 7.87 6.28 -9.71
N ARG A 208 7.10 6.74 -10.70
CA ARG A 208 5.77 7.32 -10.46
C ARG A 208 4.84 6.24 -9.89
N ASN A 209 4.21 6.51 -8.76
CA ASN A 209 3.26 5.58 -8.15
C ASN A 209 1.88 5.66 -8.80
N GLU A 210 1.12 4.56 -8.68
CA GLU A 210 -0.27 4.56 -9.12
C GLU A 210 -1.16 5.41 -8.22
N ILE A 211 -0.92 5.30 -6.91
CA ILE A 211 -1.56 6.09 -5.84
C ILE A 211 -0.53 7.04 -5.25
N GLY A 212 -0.96 8.27 -5.02
CA GLY A 212 -0.10 9.34 -4.53
C GLY A 212 0.04 9.32 -3.01
N PHE A 213 0.94 10.16 -2.52
CA PHE A 213 1.08 10.42 -1.09
C PHE A 213 1.25 11.91 -0.85
N LEU A 214 0.45 12.46 0.06
CA LEU A 214 0.54 13.84 0.52
C LEU A 214 0.72 13.86 2.03
N ILE A 215 1.54 14.77 2.54
CA ILE A 215 1.77 14.93 3.97
C ILE A 215 1.67 16.40 4.33
N TYR A 216 1.06 16.66 5.47
CA TYR A 216 0.96 17.96 6.11
C TYR A 216 1.31 17.80 7.59
N GLU A 217 2.39 18.43 8.03
CA GLU A 217 2.82 18.49 9.43
C GLU A 217 3.04 19.97 9.80
N GLU A 218 2.72 20.35 11.04
CA GLU A 218 2.90 21.74 11.51
C GLU A 218 4.37 22.10 11.80
N SER A 219 5.25 21.11 11.92
CA SER A 219 6.68 21.31 12.17
C SER A 219 7.42 21.83 10.93
N ARG A 220 8.36 22.74 11.15
CA ARG A 220 9.10 23.48 10.10
C ARG A 220 10.10 22.63 9.29
N ASP A 221 10.39 21.40 9.71
CA ASP A 221 11.18 20.46 8.91
C ASP A 221 10.23 19.73 7.94
N GLU A 222 9.80 20.42 6.90
CA GLU A 222 8.86 19.89 5.91
C GLU A 222 9.48 18.67 5.19
N LYS A 223 8.99 17.46 5.50
CA LYS A 223 9.17 16.29 4.64
C LYS A 223 8.35 16.49 3.37
N VAL A 224 8.88 17.24 2.41
CA VAL A 224 8.14 17.56 1.17
C VAL A 224 8.14 16.34 0.24
N PRO A 225 6.95 15.80 -0.14
CA PRO A 225 6.90 14.71 -1.09
C PRO A 225 7.29 15.19 -2.49
N GLY A 226 8.04 14.36 -3.20
CA GLY A 226 8.45 14.60 -4.59
C GLY A 226 7.27 14.48 -5.57
N SER A 227 7.49 14.92 -6.82
CA SER A 227 6.45 14.91 -7.85
C SER A 227 5.93 13.48 -8.17
N ARG A 228 6.74 12.44 -7.96
CA ARG A 228 6.34 11.03 -8.17
C ARG A 228 5.26 10.55 -7.19
N LEU A 229 5.09 11.26 -6.07
CA LEU A 229 4.01 11.05 -5.09
C LEU A 229 2.88 12.06 -5.24
N LYS A 230 3.20 13.32 -5.58
CA LYS A 230 2.20 14.38 -5.76
C LYS A 230 1.35 14.20 -7.01
N THR A 231 1.91 13.61 -8.07
CA THR A 231 1.24 13.39 -9.36
C THR A 231 1.10 11.89 -9.66
N PRO A 232 0.21 11.15 -8.98
CA PRO A 232 -0.01 9.72 -9.25
C PRO A 232 -0.60 9.45 -10.63
N SER A 233 -0.66 8.17 -11.06
CA SER A 233 -1.25 7.81 -12.36
C SER A 233 -2.77 7.88 -12.38
N VAL A 234 -3.41 7.71 -11.22
CA VAL A 234 -4.84 7.97 -11.00
C VAL A 234 -4.99 9.02 -9.91
N PRO A 235 -6.05 9.83 -9.92
CA PRO A 235 -6.25 10.91 -8.94
C PRO A 235 -6.71 10.37 -7.57
N ILE A 236 -5.88 9.57 -6.94
CA ILE A 236 -6.08 9.00 -5.60
C ILE A 236 -4.78 9.21 -4.82
N TRP A 237 -4.89 9.74 -3.61
CA TRP A 237 -3.78 10.01 -2.70
C TRP A 237 -4.08 9.43 -1.32
N VAL A 238 -3.09 8.75 -0.74
CA VAL A 238 -3.04 8.59 0.71
C VAL A 238 -2.53 9.91 1.29
N THR A 239 -3.17 10.40 2.34
CA THR A 239 -2.79 11.63 3.02
C THR A 239 -2.38 11.33 4.45
N CYS A 240 -1.35 12.01 4.94
CA CYS A 240 -1.01 12.08 6.36
C CYS A 240 -1.14 13.54 6.81
N SER A 241 -2.18 13.87 7.57
CA SER A 241 -2.40 15.22 8.10
C SER A 241 -2.21 15.19 9.61
N THR A 242 -1.20 15.90 10.11
CA THR A 242 -0.87 15.99 11.54
C THR A 242 -0.80 14.60 12.21
N GLY A 243 -0.22 13.63 11.51
CA GLY A 243 -0.09 12.24 11.95
C GLY A 243 -1.23 11.30 11.54
N HIS A 244 -2.37 11.80 11.07
CA HIS A 244 -3.55 11.00 10.74
C HIS A 244 -3.60 10.58 9.28
N TYR A 245 -3.76 9.28 9.03
CA TYR A 245 -3.91 8.76 7.67
C TYR A 245 -5.35 8.82 7.16
N GLY A 246 -5.51 9.21 5.90
CA GLY A 246 -6.78 9.21 5.16
C GLY A 246 -6.59 9.01 3.66
N VAL A 247 -7.69 8.88 2.91
CA VAL A 247 -7.64 8.79 1.44
C VAL A 247 -8.37 9.97 0.83
N MET A 248 -7.68 10.73 -0.01
CA MET A 248 -8.27 11.76 -0.87
C MET A 248 -8.33 11.27 -2.31
N PHE A 249 -9.43 11.54 -3.02
CA PHE A 249 -9.55 11.13 -4.41
C PHE A 249 -10.45 12.05 -5.24
N ASN A 250 -10.31 11.95 -6.55
CA ASN A 250 -11.23 12.52 -7.53
C ASN A 250 -11.69 11.41 -8.49
N THR A 251 -12.89 11.54 -9.04
CA THR A 251 -13.51 10.54 -9.92
C THR A 251 -13.15 10.76 -11.39
N ASN A 252 -12.63 11.94 -11.75
CA ASN A 252 -12.14 12.27 -13.07
C ASN A 252 -10.70 11.79 -13.26
N ARG A 253 -10.53 10.68 -13.98
CA ARG A 253 -9.22 10.08 -14.32
C ARG A 253 -8.24 11.09 -14.95
N GLU A 254 -8.75 12.04 -15.73
CA GLU A 254 -7.94 12.99 -16.50
C GLU A 254 -7.53 14.23 -15.68
N LEU A 255 -7.86 14.29 -14.38
CA LEU A 255 -7.56 15.44 -13.51
C LEU A 255 -6.10 15.90 -13.63
N LEU A 256 -5.16 14.96 -13.53
CA LEU A 256 -3.71 15.24 -13.54
C LEU A 256 -3.11 15.38 -14.95
N ARG A 257 -3.94 15.31 -15.99
CA ARG A 257 -3.54 15.52 -17.38
C ARG A 257 -3.98 16.89 -17.91
N ASN A 258 -4.89 17.56 -17.20
CA ASN A 258 -5.46 18.82 -17.60
C ASN A 258 -5.31 19.87 -16.49
N TYR A 259 -4.38 20.81 -16.67
CA TYR A 259 -4.10 21.86 -15.68
C TYR A 259 -5.31 22.75 -15.33
N HIS A 260 -6.30 22.86 -16.24
CA HIS A 260 -7.54 23.58 -15.96
C HIS A 260 -8.45 22.81 -15.00
N ALA A 261 -8.42 21.47 -15.05
CA ALA A 261 -9.20 20.61 -14.16
C ALA A 261 -8.65 20.65 -12.72
N GLU A 262 -7.33 20.75 -12.54
CA GLU A 262 -6.68 20.88 -11.22
C GLU A 262 -7.13 22.13 -10.45
N ARG A 263 -7.49 23.22 -11.16
CA ARG A 263 -7.92 24.49 -10.52
C ARG A 263 -9.39 24.51 -10.11
N ARG A 264 -10.21 23.53 -10.50
CA ARG A 264 -11.67 23.51 -10.29
C ARG A 264 -12.20 22.11 -9.93
N CYS A 265 -11.45 21.34 -9.16
CA CYS A 265 -11.85 19.98 -8.78
C CYS A 265 -12.37 19.90 -7.34
N PHE A 266 -13.35 19.05 -7.11
CA PHE A 266 -13.75 18.59 -5.77
C PHE A 266 -12.92 17.36 -5.40
N LEU A 267 -12.27 17.38 -4.24
CA LEU A 267 -11.61 16.20 -3.69
C LEU A 267 -12.53 15.60 -2.63
N PHE A 268 -12.77 14.30 -2.73
CA PHE A 268 -13.50 13.53 -1.73
C PHE A 268 -12.50 12.95 -0.73
N SER A 269 -12.87 12.90 0.55
CA SER A 269 -12.11 12.20 1.60
C SER A 269 -12.91 11.00 2.09
N VAL A 270 -12.23 9.87 2.35
CA VAL A 270 -12.82 8.74 3.08
C VAL A 270 -11.99 8.45 4.31
N GLU A 271 -12.66 8.37 5.45
CA GLU A 271 -12.15 7.79 6.68
C GLU A 271 -12.93 6.50 6.98
N GLY A 272 -12.38 5.33 6.63
CA GLY A 272 -12.92 4.02 7.04
C GLY A 272 -13.94 3.36 6.09
N LEU A 273 -13.46 2.66 5.05
CA LEU A 273 -14.28 1.87 4.10
C LEU A 273 -14.24 0.34 4.34
N ILE A 274 -13.66 -0.14 5.44
CA ILE A 274 -13.45 -1.59 5.71
C ILE A 274 -13.61 -1.92 7.20
#